data_AF-A0A6B9ZAJ0-F1
#
_entry.id   AF-A0A6B9ZAJ0-F1
#
_cell.length_a   1.000
_cell.length_b   1.000
_cell.length_c   1.000
_cell.angle_alpha   90.00
_cell.angle_beta   90.00
_cell.angle_gamma   90.00
#
_symmetry.space_group_name_H-M   'P 1'
#
loop_
_entity.id
_entity.type
_entity.pdbx_description
1 polymer ?
#
loop_
_entity_poly.entity_id
_entity_poly.type
_entity_poly.pdbx_seq_one_letter_code
_entity_poly.pdbx_strand_id
1 'polypeptide(L)'
;MKWSNHCSCHLTDRPVKANSWIMGDIWYIEHEYLRGGCKHLFTYQNGGFYLIGASSNTGDPTFNQSFEYNLSTGKYIAEYRNYETDKKASTEATHKPAKLPRIESYKLFSLEVNGESL
;
A
#
# COMPACT_ATOMS: atom_id res chain seq x y z
N MET A 1 -23.80 2.90 10.13
CA MET A 1 -22.55 3.42 10.75
C MET A 1 -21.58 3.66 9.60
N LYS A 2 -21.37 4.92 9.19
CA LYS A 2 -20.47 5.29 8.09
C LYS A 2 -19.05 5.42 8.65
N TRP A 3 -18.15 4.54 8.24
CA TRP A 3 -16.73 4.71 8.51
C TRP A 3 -16.19 5.74 7.53
N SER A 4 -15.59 6.81 8.04
CA SER A 4 -14.88 7.80 7.25
C SER A 4 -13.60 7.17 6.74
N ASN A 5 -13.59 6.85 5.44
CA ASN A 5 -12.43 6.45 4.67
C ASN A 5 -11.35 7.54 4.76
N HIS A 6 -10.30 7.28 5.52
CA HIS A 6 -9.06 8.06 5.53
C HIS A 6 -7.90 7.08 5.68
N CYS A 7 -7.72 6.21 4.68
CA CYS A 7 -6.40 5.70 4.40
C CYS A 7 -5.71 6.77 3.54
N SER A 8 -5.26 7.83 4.21
CA SER A 8 -4.28 8.72 3.64
C SER A 8 -3.01 8.47 4.44
N CYS A 9 -1.94 8.07 3.77
CA CYS A 9 -0.66 8.65 4.13
C CYS A 9 -0.90 10.17 4.12
N HIS A 10 -1.02 10.82 5.27
CA HIS A 10 -1.18 12.28 5.33
C HIS A 10 0.15 12.85 4.80
N LEU A 11 0.19 13.06 3.48
CA LEU A 11 1.31 13.54 2.68
C LEU A 11 1.53 15.04 2.91
N THR A 12 1.93 15.42 4.12
CA THR A 12 2.74 16.64 4.30
C THR A 12 4.22 16.32 4.49
N ASP A 13 4.56 15.07 4.79
CA ASP A 13 5.93 14.67 5.10
C ASP A 13 6.63 14.10 3.86
N ARG A 14 7.77 14.70 3.50
CA ARG A 14 8.68 14.09 2.52
C ARG A 14 9.20 12.78 3.09
N PRO A 15 9.42 11.74 2.26
CA PRO A 15 10.05 10.51 2.73
C PRO A 15 11.39 10.84 3.38
N VAL A 16 11.63 10.25 4.56
CA VAL A 16 12.91 10.34 5.28
C VAL A 16 13.98 9.60 4.49
N LYS A 17 13.58 8.51 3.83
CA LYS A 17 14.44 7.68 2.99
C LYS A 17 13.63 7.06 1.87
N ALA A 18 14.26 6.93 0.70
CA ALA A 18 13.74 6.14 -0.40
C ALA A 18 14.80 5.12 -0.80
N ASN A 19 14.39 3.85 -0.91
CA ASN A 19 15.26 2.74 -1.30
C ASN A 19 14.67 2.09 -2.55
N SER A 20 15.53 1.56 -3.41
CA SER A 20 15.09 0.71 -4.50
C SER A 20 16.10 -0.38 -4.79
N TRP A 21 15.62 -1.59 -5.07
CA TRP A 21 16.48 -2.73 -5.36
C TRP A 21 15.72 -3.75 -6.22
N ILE A 22 16.45 -4.66 -6.86
CA ILE A 22 15.90 -5.72 -7.71
C ILE A 22 16.21 -7.07 -7.07
N MET A 23 15.22 -7.95 -6.97
CA MET A 23 15.39 -9.36 -6.58
C MET A 23 14.67 -10.24 -7.59
N GLY A 24 15.43 -11.04 -8.34
CA GLY A 24 14.89 -11.74 -9.51
C GLY A 24 14.29 -10.75 -10.51
N ASP A 25 13.05 -11.00 -10.94
CA ASP A 25 12.33 -10.17 -11.92
C ASP A 25 11.42 -9.11 -11.27
N ILE A 26 11.63 -8.83 -9.98
CA ILE A 26 10.84 -7.86 -9.21
C ILE A 26 11.73 -6.66 -8.84
N TRP A 27 11.27 -5.48 -9.22
CA TRP A 27 11.81 -4.20 -8.77
C TRP A 27 10.99 -3.68 -7.58
N TYR A 28 11.69 -3.43 -6.48
CA TYR A 28 11.13 -2.90 -5.24
C TYR A 28 11.43 -1.41 -5.15
N ILE A 29 10.42 -0.63 -4.79
CA ILE A 29 10.55 0.77 -4.40
C ILE A 29 9.93 0.93 -3.02
N GLU A 30 10.71 1.40 -2.06
CA GLU A 30 10.28 1.60 -0.68
C GLU A 30 10.49 3.06 -0.27
N HIS A 31 9.48 3.63 0.37
CA HIS A 31 9.55 4.94 0.99
C HIS A 31 9.35 4.78 2.49
N GLU A 32 10.28 5.31 3.27
CA GLU A 32 10.20 5.36 4.73
C GLU A 32 9.79 6.76 5.16
N TYR A 33 8.80 6.85 6.05
CA TYR A 33 8.29 8.08 6.65
C TYR A 33 8.51 8.02 8.17
N LEU A 34 8.40 9.15 8.86
CA LEU A 34 8.53 9.20 10.33
C LEU A 34 7.54 8.28 11.07
N ARG A 35 6.38 8.05 10.46
CA ARG A 35 5.25 7.33 11.06
C ARG A 35 4.76 6.17 10.19
N GLY A 36 5.65 5.56 9.41
CA GLY A 36 5.25 4.47 8.53
C GLY A 36 6.14 4.30 7.31
N GLY A 37 5.64 3.59 6.33
CA GLY A 37 6.32 3.33 5.08
C GLY A 37 5.36 2.81 4.02
N CYS A 38 5.77 2.90 2.76
CA CYS A 38 5.08 2.22 1.68
C CYS A 38 6.07 1.50 0.76
N LYS A 39 5.62 0.41 0.16
CA LYS A 39 6.41 -0.46 -0.71
C LYS A 39 5.63 -0.80 -1.94
N HIS A 40 6.26 -0.66 -3.10
CA HIS A 40 5.71 -0.99 -4.40
C HIS A 40 6.58 -2.03 -5.07
N LEU A 41 5.94 -3.05 -5.62
CA LEU A 41 6.57 -4.14 -6.34
C LEU A 41 6.18 -4.03 -7.80
N PHE A 42 7.17 -3.96 -8.68
CA PHE A 42 6.99 -3.90 -10.12
C PHE A 42 7.63 -5.12 -10.78
N THR A 43 7.03 -5.58 -11.87
CA THR A 43 7.68 -6.53 -12.78
C THR A 43 7.76 -5.95 -14.19
N TYR A 44 8.81 -6.30 -14.93
CA TYR A 44 8.96 -5.90 -16.32
C TYR A 44 8.32 -6.94 -17.26
N GLN A 45 7.30 -6.53 -18.00
CA GLN A 45 6.59 -7.38 -18.96
C GLN A 45 6.05 -6.54 -20.09
N ASN A 46 5.85 -7.11 -21.29
CA ASN A 46 5.24 -6.41 -22.43
C ASN A 46 5.84 -5.01 -22.72
N GLY A 47 7.16 -4.86 -22.53
CA GLY A 47 7.86 -3.61 -22.79
C GLY A 47 7.71 -2.52 -21.72
N GLY A 48 7.30 -2.84 -20.48
CA GLY A 48 7.21 -1.84 -19.41
C GLY A 48 7.14 -2.42 -18.01
N PHE A 49 7.23 -1.54 -16.99
CA PHE A 49 7.08 -1.90 -15.58
C PHE A 49 5.62 -1.81 -15.14
N TYR A 50 5.14 -2.88 -14.52
CA TYR A 50 3.76 -3.01 -14.06
C TYR A 50 3.75 -3.27 -12.56
N LEU A 51 2.91 -2.51 -11.84
CA LEU A 51 2.71 -2.68 -10.40
C LEU A 51 1.99 -4.01 -10.15
N ILE A 52 2.63 -4.92 -9.43
CA ILE A 52 2.12 -6.24 -9.07
C ILE A 52 1.79 -6.37 -7.59
N GLY A 53 2.32 -5.47 -6.77
CA GLY A 53 2.10 -5.47 -5.32
C GLY A 53 2.28 -4.09 -4.73
N ALA A 54 1.51 -3.79 -3.70
CA ALA A 54 1.69 -2.60 -2.87
C ALA A 54 1.44 -2.95 -1.39
N SER A 55 2.20 -2.34 -0.49
CA SER A 55 1.90 -2.37 0.93
C SER A 55 2.19 -1.03 1.57
N SER A 56 1.51 -0.76 2.67
CA SER A 56 1.76 0.41 3.51
C SER A 56 1.56 0.04 4.96
N ASN A 57 2.27 0.75 5.82
CA ASN A 57 2.01 0.77 7.24
C ASN A 57 2.09 2.21 7.72
N THR A 58 1.21 2.56 8.64
CA THR A 58 1.21 3.87 9.30
C THR A 58 0.83 3.69 10.76
N GLY A 59 1.30 4.58 11.63
CA GLY A 59 0.92 4.52 13.03
C GLY A 59 1.66 5.52 13.89
N ASP A 60 1.28 5.50 15.15
CA ASP A 60 1.92 6.26 16.22
C ASP A 60 1.90 5.41 17.51
N PRO A 61 2.31 5.92 18.68
CA PRO A 61 2.29 5.14 19.92
C PRO A 61 0.91 4.57 20.31
N THR A 62 -0.18 5.14 19.81
CA THR A 62 -1.55 4.80 20.17
C THR A 62 -2.20 3.81 19.21
N PHE A 63 -1.76 3.75 17.95
CA PHE A 63 -2.32 2.83 16.96
C PHE A 63 -1.33 2.44 15.87
N ASN A 64 -1.61 1.32 15.20
CA ASN A 64 -1.05 0.99 13.90
C ASN A 64 -2.15 0.64 12.89
N GLN A 65 -1.85 0.85 11.62
CA GLN A 65 -2.65 0.44 10.48
C GLN A 65 -1.72 -0.04 9.38
N SER A 66 -2.11 -1.08 8.66
CA SER A 66 -1.36 -1.57 7.51
C SER A 66 -2.29 -2.12 6.44
N PHE A 67 -1.78 -2.18 5.22
CA PHE A 67 -2.38 -2.98 4.16
C PHE A 67 -1.30 -3.71 3.36
N GLU A 68 -1.71 -4.82 2.75
CA GLU A 68 -0.98 -5.54 1.73
C GLU A 68 -1.92 -5.88 0.58
N TYR A 69 -1.47 -5.62 -0.65
CA TYR A 69 -2.25 -5.90 -1.83
C TYR A 69 -1.40 -6.55 -2.91
N ASN A 70 -1.77 -7.78 -3.26
CA ASN A 70 -1.21 -8.49 -4.41
C ASN A 70 -2.12 -8.24 -5.61
N LEU A 71 -1.73 -7.35 -6.53
CA LEU A 71 -2.54 -7.01 -7.71
C LEU A 71 -2.59 -8.15 -8.73
N SER A 72 -1.62 -9.08 -8.71
CA SER A 72 -1.62 -10.25 -9.61
C SER A 72 -2.72 -11.27 -9.25
N THR A 73 -3.02 -11.43 -7.96
CA THR A 73 -4.09 -12.31 -7.46
C THR A 73 -5.36 -11.56 -7.09
N GLY A 74 -5.25 -10.26 -6.79
CA GLY A 74 -6.30 -9.45 -6.20
C GLY A 74 -6.43 -9.58 -4.69
N LYS A 75 -5.57 -10.36 -4.01
CA LYS A 75 -5.68 -10.55 -2.55
C LYS A 75 -5.28 -9.26 -1.82
N TYR A 76 -6.21 -8.74 -1.03
CA TYR A 76 -6.06 -7.55 -0.20
C TYR A 76 -6.23 -7.90 1.28
N ILE A 77 -5.35 -7.40 2.12
CA ILE A 77 -5.43 -7.51 3.58
C ILE A 77 -5.21 -6.12 4.15
N ALA A 78 -6.06 -5.69 5.07
CA ALA A 78 -5.85 -4.50 5.88
C ALA A 78 -6.00 -4.82 7.36
N GLU A 79 -5.14 -4.26 8.19
CA GLU A 79 -5.12 -4.45 9.63
C GLU A 79 -5.12 -3.10 10.34
N TYR A 80 -5.79 -3.05 11.48
CA TYR A 80 -5.78 -1.91 12.37
C TYR A 80 -5.72 -2.39 13.81
N ARG A 81 -4.89 -1.75 14.63
CA ARG A 81 -4.86 -1.95 16.08
C ARG A 81 -4.74 -0.62 16.80
N ASN A 82 -5.54 -0.43 17.83
CA ASN A 82 -5.41 0.66 18.77
C ASN A 82 -4.94 0.09 20.12
N TYR A 83 -3.78 0.53 20.59
CA TYR A 83 -3.13 0.03 21.80
C TYR A 83 -3.75 0.58 23.09
N GLU A 84 -4.36 1.77 23.03
CA GLU A 84 -5.01 2.39 24.22
C GLU A 84 -6.32 1.69 24.58
N THR A 85 -7.05 1.21 23.58
CA THR A 85 -8.38 0.58 23.74
C THR A 85 -8.36 -0.92 23.53
N ASP A 86 -7.20 -1.49 23.18
CA ASP A 86 -7.00 -2.88 22.72
C ASP A 86 -7.95 -3.32 21.59
N LYS A 87 -8.46 -2.34 20.81
CA LYS A 87 -9.31 -2.62 19.65
C LYS A 87 -8.45 -3.11 18.50
N LYS A 88 -8.89 -4.17 17.83
CA LYS A 88 -8.29 -4.69 16.61
C LYS A 88 -9.35 -4.90 15.54
N ALA A 89 -8.98 -4.66 14.29
CA ALA A 89 -9.78 -4.98 13.12
C ALA A 89 -8.86 -5.56 12.03
N SER A 90 -9.37 -6.51 11.28
CA SER A 90 -8.71 -7.04 10.09
C SER A 90 -9.77 -7.22 9.01
N THR A 91 -9.43 -6.83 7.79
CA THR A 91 -10.27 -6.97 6.61
C THR A 91 -9.48 -7.73 5.57
N GLU A 92 -10.04 -8.82 5.08
CA GLU A 92 -9.52 -9.53 3.93
C GLU A 92 -10.52 -9.43 2.78
N ALA A 93 -10.03 -9.15 1.59
CA ALA A 93 -10.83 -9.09 0.38
C ALA A 93 -10.07 -9.64 -0.81
N THR A 94 -10.81 -9.98 -1.86
CA THR A 94 -10.22 -10.30 -3.17
C THR A 94 -10.83 -9.37 -4.20
N HIS A 95 -10.02 -8.45 -4.70
CA HIS A 95 -10.36 -7.55 -5.78
C HIS A 95 -9.23 -7.58 -6.79
N LYS A 96 -9.39 -8.30 -7.90
CA LYS A 96 -8.34 -8.37 -8.94
C LYS A 96 -8.59 -7.29 -9.99
N PRO A 97 -7.64 -6.37 -10.23
CA PRO A 97 -7.82 -5.39 -11.28
C PRO A 97 -7.82 -6.08 -12.65
N ALA A 98 -8.61 -5.56 -13.59
CA ALA A 98 -8.68 -6.10 -14.95
C ALA A 98 -7.33 -5.98 -15.68
N LYS A 99 -6.53 -4.96 -15.34
CA LYS A 99 -5.19 -4.72 -15.87
C LYS A 99 -4.29 -4.20 -14.75
N LEU A 100 -3.03 -4.61 -14.77
CA LEU A 100 -2.03 -4.09 -13.84
C LEU A 100 -1.67 -2.63 -14.22
N PRO A 101 -1.53 -1.72 -13.25
CA PRO A 101 -1.10 -0.35 -13.50
C PRO A 101 0.32 -0.32 -14.06
N ARG A 102 0.56 0.48 -15.11
CA ARG A 102 1.93 0.80 -15.56
C ARG A 102 2.50 1.89 -14.67
N ILE A 103 3.80 1.82 -14.37
CA ILE A 103 4.47 2.83 -13.52
C ILE A 103 4.32 4.25 -14.06
N GLU A 104 4.37 4.43 -15.39
CA GLU A 104 4.23 5.74 -16.05
C GLU A 104 2.84 6.38 -15.85
N SER A 105 1.81 5.53 -15.72
CA SER A 105 0.42 5.95 -15.51
C SER A 105 0.01 5.93 -14.04
N TYR A 106 0.80 5.27 -13.20
CA TYR A 106 0.49 5.09 -11.80
C TYR A 106 0.86 6.34 -11.03
N LYS A 107 -0.16 6.97 -10.43
CA LYS A 107 0.05 7.95 -9.38
C LYS A 107 -0.02 7.23 -8.05
N LEU A 108 0.98 7.44 -7.21
CA LEU A 108 0.92 7.07 -5.80
C LEU A 108 -0.40 7.58 -5.21
N PHE A 109 -1.11 6.74 -4.46
CA PHE A 109 -2.39 7.03 -3.80
C PHE A 109 -3.58 7.24 -4.74
N SER A 110 -3.53 6.75 -5.97
CA SER A 110 -4.64 6.90 -6.93
C SER A 110 -5.52 5.66 -7.11
N LEU A 111 -5.11 4.50 -6.58
CA LEU A 111 -5.88 3.28 -6.72
C LEU A 111 -6.72 3.04 -5.48
N GLU A 112 -8.04 3.11 -5.59
CA GLU A 112 -8.95 2.85 -4.48
C GLU A 112 -9.38 1.38 -4.42
N VAL A 113 -9.18 0.73 -3.26
CA VAL A 113 -9.68 -0.62 -2.97
C VAL A 113 -10.50 -0.57 -1.70
N ASN A 114 -11.79 -0.89 -1.79
CA ASN A 114 -12.73 -0.83 -0.65
C ASN A 114 -12.74 0.53 0.09
N GLY A 115 -12.45 1.62 -0.60
CA GLY A 115 -12.39 2.96 -0.03
C GLY A 115 -11.02 3.36 0.55
N GLU A 116 -9.98 2.54 0.38
CA GLU A 116 -8.59 2.88 0.74
C GLU A 116 -7.75 3.19 -0.51
N SER A 117 -7.02 4.30 -0.49
CA SER A 117 -6.17 4.75 -1.61
C SER A 117 -4.75 4.17 -1.49
N LEU A 118 -4.25 3.58 -2.58
CA LEU A 118 -2.92 2.96 -2.73
C LEU A 118 -1.99 3.83 -3.55
#